data_AF-A0A7S3RRW9-F1
#
_entry.id   AF-A0A7S3RRW9-F1
#
_cell.length_a   1.000
_cell.length_b   1.000
_cell.length_c   1.000
_cell.angle_alpha   90.00
_cell.angle_beta   90.00
_cell.angle_gamma   90.00
#
_symmetry.space_group_name_H-M   'P 1'
#
loop_
_entity.id
_entity.type
_entity.pdbx_description
1 polymer ?
#
loop_
_entity_poly.entity_id
_entity_poly.type
_entity_poly.pdbx_seq_one_letter_code
_entity_poly.pdbx_strand_id
1 'polypeptide(L)'
;RVEAATAAAAAAEAVEAILSGVSEACCVKWEPLPDTPTMYADPDTIYGELEPQPGLRLVPPVRLLRSEWVVARAAQLRAVPADRRRALTLPRRQELEVLEPSAYYSAEEVKALPRGPRNAGFPMAVLAVSHSWESEEHPDPHGRTLLMLADAITTAQAIQVSKGPYTWQTLPSRVAVFFDFCSLFQPPRAKEEPPIGEGPTMALRAALTRMQVWYAHQLTTCFFVTDGNTETANDGSHTPYHERGWPTFEYHVSAIGKAITSSGWPQLVDVGLGVDTLFERGVPLTPAALEHLLESKRFTDGTDHGLVLSLYKKTVQCMIIGASRLIYSSCEWGPDEVRAFAAAWFSLCDRLEHFSLATNPIGPSGVAAFCENIGPGTLPRLKFLNFFNNQVGDDGLRCIAELLRRTPPHLPMLKTIRITGKNDTTPDGKHALEEACRSRGIKIEG
;
A
#
# COMPACT_ATOMS: atom_id res chain seq x y z
N ARG A 1 -2.24 11.48 27.94
CA ARG A 1 -2.14 12.54 26.91
C ARG A 1 -0.72 13.09 26.78
N VAL A 2 -0.05 13.49 27.86
CA VAL A 2 1.36 13.93 27.81
C VAL A 2 2.29 12.76 27.46
N GLU A 3 2.10 11.57 28.06
CA GLU A 3 2.93 10.38 27.77
C GLU A 3 2.81 9.86 26.33
N ALA A 4 1.61 9.90 25.75
CA ALA A 4 1.38 9.50 24.35
C ALA A 4 1.95 10.53 23.36
N ALA A 5 1.86 11.82 23.68
CA ALA A 5 2.49 12.88 22.88
C ALA A 5 4.02 12.84 22.97
N THR A 6 4.58 12.49 24.13
CA THR A 6 6.03 12.28 24.28
C THR A 6 6.50 11.00 23.60
N ALA A 7 5.69 9.94 23.56
CA ALA A 7 6.01 8.74 22.80
C ALA A 7 5.98 8.99 21.29
N ALA A 8 4.99 9.74 20.79
CA ALA A 8 4.91 10.15 19.39
C ALA A 8 6.06 11.10 18.99
N ALA A 9 6.45 12.03 19.88
CA ALA A 9 7.60 12.91 19.65
C ALA A 9 8.94 12.15 19.68
N ALA A 10 9.09 11.17 20.58
CA ALA A 10 10.26 10.31 20.64
C ALA A 10 10.35 9.35 19.43
N ALA A 11 9.20 8.87 18.94
CA ALA A 11 9.12 8.11 17.70
C ALA A 11 9.50 8.98 16.49
N ALA A 12 9.00 10.23 16.43
CA ALA A 12 9.36 11.18 15.38
C ALA A 12 10.85 11.55 15.39
N GLU A 13 11.46 11.78 16.56
CA GLU A 13 12.91 12.00 16.70
C GLU A 13 13.74 10.76 16.36
N ALA A 14 13.29 9.57 16.76
CA ALA A 14 13.93 8.31 16.39
C ALA A 14 13.87 8.07 14.88
N VAL A 15 12.73 8.39 14.26
CA VAL A 15 12.54 8.36 12.80
C VAL A 15 13.43 9.41 12.12
N GLU A 16 13.53 10.65 12.63
CA GLU A 16 14.41 11.69 12.06
C GLU A 16 15.91 11.32 12.20
N ALA A 17 16.31 10.68 13.31
CA ALA A 17 17.65 10.14 13.52
C ALA A 17 17.97 8.93 12.61
N ILE A 18 16.98 8.07 12.34
CA ILE A 18 17.08 6.97 11.37
C ILE A 18 17.23 7.52 9.95
N LEU A 19 16.48 8.57 9.60
CA LEU A 19 16.43 9.14 8.25
C LEU A 19 17.61 10.04 7.90
N SER A 20 18.16 10.75 8.88
CA SER A 20 19.39 11.54 8.70
C SER A 20 20.65 10.66 8.47
N GLY A 21 20.58 9.37 8.81
CA GLY A 21 21.62 8.37 8.52
C GLY A 21 21.44 7.60 7.21
N VAL A 22 20.33 7.82 6.48
CA VAL A 22 20.08 7.15 5.20
C VAL A 22 20.90 7.82 4.10
N SER A 23 22.12 7.34 3.88
CA SER A 23 22.84 7.60 2.63
C SER A 23 22.14 6.89 1.46
N GLU A 24 22.42 7.31 0.23
CA GLU A 24 21.96 6.69 -1.02
C GLU A 24 22.08 5.15 -1.06
N ALA A 25 22.86 4.53 -0.16
CA ALA A 25 22.97 3.08 -0.01
C ALA A 25 21.71 2.35 0.49
N CYS A 26 20.76 3.02 1.17
CA CYS A 26 19.46 2.41 1.52
C CYS A 26 18.46 2.48 0.36
N CYS A 27 18.67 3.40 -0.57
CA CYS A 27 17.94 3.42 -1.82
C CYS A 27 18.53 2.32 -2.69
N VAL A 28 17.96 1.11 -2.64
CA VAL A 28 18.13 0.16 -3.74
C VAL A 28 17.81 0.96 -5.00
N LYS A 29 18.78 1.12 -5.91
CA LYS A 29 18.56 1.77 -7.21
C LYS A 29 17.27 1.23 -7.77
N TRP A 30 16.25 2.09 -7.85
CA TRP A 30 14.96 1.70 -8.40
C TRP A 30 15.11 1.63 -9.92
N GLU A 31 15.48 0.44 -10.37
CA GLU A 31 15.33 0.02 -11.76
C GLU A 31 13.97 -0.69 -11.87
N PRO A 32 13.19 -0.43 -12.94
CA PRO A 32 11.97 -1.19 -13.23
C PRO A 32 12.32 -2.69 -13.19
N LEU A 33 11.67 -3.43 -12.30
CA LEU A 33 12.08 -4.78 -11.96
C LEU A 33 11.64 -5.75 -13.07
N PRO A 34 12.56 -6.49 -13.70
CA PRO A 34 12.22 -7.33 -14.86
C PRO A 34 11.30 -8.53 -14.55
N ASP A 35 11.07 -8.88 -13.28
CA ASP A 35 10.46 -10.16 -12.88
C ASP A 35 9.29 -10.09 -11.87
N THR A 36 8.74 -8.92 -11.54
CA THR A 36 7.44 -8.86 -10.82
C THR A 36 6.30 -9.21 -11.79
N PRO A 37 5.22 -9.89 -11.35
CA PRO A 37 4.05 -10.08 -12.21
C PRO A 37 3.60 -8.72 -12.74
N THR A 38 3.72 -8.54 -14.05
CA THR A 38 3.65 -7.23 -14.72
C THR A 38 2.41 -6.44 -14.32
N MET A 39 1.28 -7.12 -14.06
CA MET A 39 0.02 -6.50 -13.65
C MET A 39 0.10 -5.51 -12.49
N TYR A 40 0.97 -5.70 -11.49
CA TYR A 40 0.99 -4.82 -10.30
C TYR A 40 2.15 -3.81 -10.29
N ALA A 41 2.99 -3.80 -11.33
CA ALA A 41 4.14 -2.91 -11.43
C ALA A 41 4.24 -2.19 -12.79
N ASP A 42 3.51 -2.66 -13.80
CA ASP A 42 3.46 -2.11 -15.15
C ASP A 42 2.37 -1.03 -15.24
N PRO A 43 2.75 0.24 -15.45
CA PRO A 43 1.78 1.34 -15.54
C PRO A 43 0.76 1.15 -16.67
N ASP A 44 1.07 0.38 -17.73
CA ASP A 44 0.12 0.07 -18.80
C ASP A 44 -1.10 -0.71 -18.29
N THR A 45 -0.98 -1.41 -17.15
CA THR A 45 -2.12 -2.02 -16.49
C THR A 45 -3.14 -0.98 -16.05
N ILE A 46 -2.70 0.15 -15.50
CA ILE A 46 -3.58 1.24 -15.07
C ILE A 46 -4.12 1.98 -16.29
N TYR A 47 -3.27 2.26 -17.27
CA TYR A 47 -3.69 2.98 -18.48
C TYR A 47 -4.73 2.20 -19.29
N GLY A 48 -4.61 0.88 -19.39
CA GLY A 48 -5.55 0.03 -20.12
C GLY A 48 -6.98 0.04 -19.55
N GLU A 49 -7.16 0.37 -18.27
CA GLU A 49 -8.49 0.51 -17.66
C GLU A 49 -9.21 1.81 -18.05
N LEU A 50 -8.47 2.78 -18.60
CA LEU A 50 -8.99 4.10 -19.00
C LEU A 50 -9.39 4.16 -20.48
N GLU A 51 -8.98 3.15 -21.25
CA GLU A 51 -9.16 3.08 -22.69
C GLU A 51 -10.48 2.37 -23.07
N PRO A 52 -11.16 2.79 -24.15
CA PRO A 52 -12.24 2.03 -24.77
C PRO A 52 -11.84 0.59 -25.10
N GLN A 53 -12.61 -0.40 -24.63
CA GLN A 53 -12.31 -1.81 -24.91
C GLN A 53 -13.29 -2.38 -25.95
N PRO A 54 -12.81 -3.12 -26.98
CA PRO A 54 -13.68 -3.71 -28.01
C PRO A 54 -14.76 -4.63 -27.44
N GLY A 55 -14.47 -5.35 -26.34
CA GLY A 55 -15.43 -6.20 -25.65
C GLY A 55 -16.46 -5.47 -24.78
N LEU A 56 -16.31 -4.15 -24.59
CA LEU A 56 -17.16 -3.33 -23.71
C LEU A 56 -17.93 -2.26 -24.50
N ARG A 57 -18.23 -2.52 -25.78
CA ARG A 57 -18.87 -1.56 -26.69
C ARG A 57 -18.13 -0.21 -26.75
N LEU A 58 -16.80 -0.26 -26.68
CA LEU A 58 -15.93 0.92 -26.67
C LEU A 58 -16.18 1.86 -25.47
N VAL A 59 -16.73 1.32 -24.38
CA VAL A 59 -16.85 2.04 -23.11
C VAL A 59 -15.64 1.68 -22.24
N PRO A 60 -14.91 2.68 -21.73
CA PRO A 60 -13.79 2.42 -20.83
C PRO A 60 -14.30 1.96 -19.45
N PRO A 61 -13.68 0.92 -18.85
CA PRO A 61 -14.05 0.43 -17.53
C PRO A 61 -14.04 1.50 -16.44
N VAL A 62 -13.06 2.41 -16.47
CA VAL A 62 -12.82 3.40 -15.41
C VAL A 62 -12.62 4.82 -15.96
N ARG A 63 -13.00 5.82 -15.16
CA ARG A 63 -12.62 7.24 -15.33
C ARG A 63 -11.90 7.74 -14.09
N LEU A 64 -10.96 8.67 -14.25
CA LEU A 64 -10.25 9.29 -13.13
C LEU A 64 -10.55 10.78 -13.07
N LEU A 65 -10.92 11.25 -11.89
CA LEU A 65 -11.22 12.65 -11.64
C LEU A 65 -9.94 13.49 -11.64
N ARG A 66 -10.05 14.76 -12.02
CA ARG A 66 -9.02 15.76 -11.79
C ARG A 66 -9.00 16.16 -10.33
N SER A 67 -7.85 16.08 -9.66
CA SER A 67 -7.69 16.55 -8.27
C SER A 67 -8.12 18.01 -8.12
N GLU A 68 -7.87 18.83 -9.13
CA GLU A 68 -8.24 20.24 -9.19
C GLU A 68 -9.76 20.43 -9.18
N TRP A 69 -10.49 19.53 -9.86
CA TRP A 69 -11.96 19.52 -9.84
C TRP A 69 -12.50 19.07 -8.48
N VAL A 70 -11.90 18.03 -7.89
CA VAL A 70 -12.28 17.54 -6.54
C VAL A 70 -12.15 18.66 -5.51
N VAL A 71 -11.03 19.39 -5.50
CA VAL A 71 -10.79 20.52 -4.59
C VAL A 71 -11.76 21.67 -4.86
N ALA A 72 -12.03 22.00 -6.13
CA ALA A 72 -13.00 23.04 -6.47
C ALA A 72 -14.44 22.68 -6.04
N ARG A 73 -14.85 21.42 -6.22
CA ARG A 73 -16.16 20.92 -5.79
C ARG A 73 -16.32 20.99 -4.27
N ALA A 74 -15.28 20.62 -3.52
CA ALA A 74 -15.25 20.77 -2.07
C ALA A 74 -15.39 22.24 -1.63
N ALA A 75 -14.74 23.17 -2.33
CA ALA A 75 -14.87 24.60 -2.06
C ALA A 75 -16.31 25.11 -2.30
N GLN A 76 -16.97 24.66 -3.37
CA GLN A 76 -18.38 24.97 -3.62
C GLN A 76 -19.28 24.44 -2.51
N LEU A 77 -19.03 23.20 -2.05
CA LEU A 77 -19.79 22.58 -0.96
C LEU A 77 -19.63 23.35 0.37
N ARG A 78 -18.43 23.87 0.66
CA ARG A 78 -18.17 24.73 1.83
C ARG A 78 -18.92 26.05 1.78
N ALA A 79 -19.09 26.61 0.59
CA ALA A 79 -19.72 27.90 0.39
C ALA A 79 -21.25 27.88 0.59
N VAL A 80 -21.87 26.69 0.65
CA VAL A 80 -23.32 26.56 0.85
C VAL A 80 -23.68 26.07 2.26
N PRO A 81 -24.83 26.51 2.80
CA PRO A 81 -25.40 25.96 4.03
C PRO A 81 -25.62 24.43 3.97
N ALA A 82 -25.60 23.76 5.12
CA ALA A 82 -25.65 22.29 5.23
C ALA A 82 -26.89 21.67 4.57
N ASP A 83 -28.05 22.31 4.68
CA ASP A 83 -29.32 21.90 4.07
C ASP A 83 -29.30 21.94 2.53
N ARG A 84 -28.37 22.71 1.94
CA ARG A 84 -28.19 22.83 0.48
C ARG A 84 -27.04 21.98 -0.07
N ARG A 85 -26.26 21.31 0.78
CA ARG A 85 -25.09 20.50 0.39
C ARG A 85 -25.46 19.30 -0.46
N ARG A 86 -26.65 18.71 -0.27
CA ARG A 86 -27.10 17.52 -1.00
C ARG A 86 -27.06 17.68 -2.53
N ALA A 87 -27.31 18.89 -3.04
CA ALA A 87 -27.25 19.17 -4.48
C ALA A 87 -25.81 19.26 -5.04
N LEU A 88 -24.82 19.36 -4.16
CA LEU A 88 -23.40 19.50 -4.48
C LEU A 88 -22.58 18.27 -4.09
N THR A 89 -23.21 17.19 -3.63
CA THR A 89 -22.52 15.91 -3.42
C THR A 89 -21.93 15.40 -4.72
N LEU A 90 -21.05 14.41 -4.61
CA LEU A 90 -20.41 13.78 -5.75
C LEU A 90 -21.45 13.05 -6.61
N PRO A 91 -21.61 13.40 -7.91
CA PRO A 91 -22.53 12.69 -8.79
C PRO A 91 -21.98 11.32 -9.18
N ARG A 92 -22.88 10.40 -9.58
CA ARG A 92 -22.47 9.11 -10.14
C ARG A 92 -21.69 9.32 -11.43
N ARG A 93 -20.81 8.39 -11.79
CA ARG A 93 -20.04 8.49 -13.04
C ARG A 93 -20.90 8.86 -14.25
N GLN A 94 -21.99 8.14 -14.49
CA GLN A 94 -22.84 8.36 -15.67
C GLN A 94 -23.52 9.74 -15.71
N GLU A 95 -23.69 10.39 -14.56
CA GLU A 95 -24.23 11.74 -14.47
C GLU A 95 -23.12 12.77 -14.67
N LEU A 96 -21.97 12.55 -14.03
CA LEU A 96 -20.83 13.44 -14.09
C LEU A 96 -20.26 13.55 -15.52
N GLU A 97 -20.20 12.44 -16.25
CA GLU A 97 -19.76 12.43 -17.65
C GLU A 97 -20.64 13.33 -18.54
N VAL A 98 -21.92 13.53 -18.19
CA VAL A 98 -22.85 14.39 -18.94
C VAL A 98 -22.79 15.84 -18.44
N LEU A 99 -22.82 16.03 -17.12
CA LEU A 99 -22.94 17.34 -16.50
C LEU A 99 -21.64 18.13 -16.58
N GLU A 100 -20.51 17.49 -16.28
CA GLU A 100 -19.19 18.14 -16.19
C GLU A 100 -18.09 17.22 -16.75
N PRO A 101 -18.07 16.94 -18.07
CA PRO A 101 -17.08 16.03 -18.68
C PRO A 101 -15.63 16.46 -18.45
N SER A 102 -15.37 17.75 -18.22
CA SER A 102 -14.05 18.28 -17.88
C SER A 102 -13.52 17.83 -16.51
N ALA A 103 -14.38 17.24 -15.67
CA ALA A 103 -13.99 16.66 -14.38
C ALA A 103 -13.02 15.49 -14.52
N TYR A 104 -12.95 14.86 -15.70
CA TYR A 104 -12.13 13.67 -15.93
C TYR A 104 -10.85 13.95 -16.72
N TYR A 105 -9.85 13.12 -16.47
CA TYR A 105 -8.67 12.97 -17.32
C TYR A 105 -8.89 11.97 -18.45
N SER A 106 -8.30 12.22 -19.63
CA SER A 106 -8.10 11.21 -20.68
C SER A 106 -6.92 10.29 -20.32
N ALA A 107 -6.84 9.11 -20.97
CA ALA A 107 -5.72 8.19 -20.75
C ALA A 107 -4.37 8.83 -21.10
N GLU A 108 -4.30 9.61 -22.18
CA GLU A 108 -3.11 10.37 -22.59
C GLU A 108 -2.72 11.42 -21.56
N GLU A 109 -3.70 12.13 -20.99
CA GLU A 109 -3.40 13.11 -19.95
C GLU A 109 -2.85 12.44 -18.69
N VAL A 110 -3.41 11.29 -18.27
CA VAL A 110 -2.87 10.53 -17.12
C VAL A 110 -1.45 10.02 -17.42
N LYS A 111 -1.17 9.56 -18.65
CA LYS A 111 0.19 9.17 -19.10
C LYS A 111 1.17 10.35 -19.05
N ALA A 112 0.70 11.57 -19.30
CA ALA A 112 1.50 12.78 -19.31
C ALA A 112 1.69 13.44 -17.93
N LEU A 113 1.00 12.96 -16.89
CA LEU A 113 1.19 13.46 -15.52
C LEU A 113 2.61 13.17 -14.99
N PRO A 114 3.14 14.01 -14.09
CA PRO A 114 4.46 13.79 -13.51
C PRO A 114 4.53 12.46 -12.73
N ARG A 115 5.73 11.92 -12.65
CA ARG A 115 6.05 10.75 -11.82
C ARG A 115 6.72 11.22 -10.53
N GLY A 116 6.45 10.48 -9.44
CA GLY A 116 7.17 10.67 -8.18
C GLY A 116 8.64 10.25 -8.28
N PRO A 117 9.41 10.43 -7.20
CA PRO A 117 10.84 10.23 -7.25
C PRO A 117 11.18 8.73 -7.17
N ARG A 118 12.35 8.34 -7.72
CA ARG A 118 12.76 6.92 -7.83
C ARG A 118 12.90 6.23 -6.47
N ASN A 119 13.36 6.95 -5.45
CA ASN A 119 13.49 6.45 -4.09
C ASN A 119 12.12 6.15 -3.43
N ALA A 120 11.03 6.74 -3.92
CA ALA A 120 9.66 6.44 -3.50
C ALA A 120 8.98 5.36 -4.37
N GLY A 121 9.75 4.65 -5.21
CA GLY A 121 9.20 3.66 -6.13
C GLY A 121 8.71 4.22 -7.47
N PHE A 122 9.08 5.48 -7.80
CA PHE A 122 8.69 6.18 -9.02
C PHE A 122 7.16 6.15 -9.29
N PRO A 123 6.33 6.51 -8.30
CA PRO A 123 4.88 6.36 -8.39
C PRO A 123 4.27 7.20 -9.52
N MET A 124 3.11 6.78 -10.00
CA MET A 124 2.26 7.53 -10.91
C MET A 124 1.41 8.53 -10.13
N ALA A 125 1.10 9.69 -10.73
CA ALA A 125 0.08 10.65 -10.29
C ALA A 125 -1.34 10.09 -10.41
N VAL A 126 -1.57 8.94 -9.77
CA VAL A 126 -2.84 8.24 -9.67
C VAL A 126 -3.10 7.92 -8.20
N LEU A 127 -4.17 8.50 -7.66
CA LEU A 127 -4.61 8.35 -6.29
C LEU A 127 -5.89 7.52 -6.25
N ALA A 128 -5.85 6.34 -5.64
CA ALA A 128 -7.03 5.56 -5.27
C ALA A 128 -7.54 5.98 -3.89
N VAL A 129 -8.84 6.21 -3.80
CA VAL A 129 -9.52 6.58 -2.55
C VAL A 129 -10.24 5.34 -2.02
N SER A 130 -9.93 4.98 -0.78
CA SER A 130 -10.69 4.01 -0.01
C SER A 130 -11.53 4.75 1.01
N HIS A 131 -12.85 4.56 0.97
CA HIS A 131 -13.77 5.26 1.85
C HIS A 131 -14.99 4.40 2.20
N SER A 132 -15.68 4.84 3.25
CA SER A 132 -16.93 4.24 3.69
C SER A 132 -18.12 4.73 2.87
N TRP A 133 -19.10 3.86 2.63
CA TRP A 133 -20.42 4.27 2.14
C TRP A 133 -21.33 4.64 3.33
N GLU A 134 -21.73 5.90 3.46
CA GLU A 134 -22.61 6.34 4.55
C GLU A 134 -24.05 5.77 4.46
N SER A 135 -24.56 5.53 3.25
CA SER A 135 -25.91 4.98 3.02
C SER A 135 -25.96 4.10 1.77
N GLU A 136 -27.03 3.30 1.59
CA GLU A 136 -27.25 2.50 0.37
C GLU A 136 -27.42 3.38 -0.89
N GLU A 137 -28.01 4.57 -0.74
CA GLU A 137 -28.30 5.47 -1.86
C GLU A 137 -27.07 6.23 -2.34
N HIS A 138 -26.22 6.67 -1.40
CA HIS A 138 -25.10 7.56 -1.70
C HIS A 138 -23.94 7.34 -0.69
N PRO A 139 -22.68 7.28 -1.15
CA PRO A 139 -21.55 7.04 -0.26
C PRO A 139 -21.23 8.24 0.65
N ASP A 140 -21.46 9.46 0.16
CA ASP A 140 -21.13 10.71 0.86
C ASP A 140 -22.26 11.78 0.77
N PRO A 141 -23.46 11.51 1.31
CA PRO A 141 -24.64 12.37 1.16
C PRO A 141 -24.49 13.77 1.80
N HIS A 142 -23.54 13.93 2.71
CA HIS A 142 -23.24 15.19 3.39
C HIS A 142 -21.96 15.87 2.86
N GLY A 143 -21.22 15.18 1.98
CA GLY A 143 -19.95 15.64 1.42
C GLY A 143 -18.77 15.59 2.40
N ARG A 144 -18.88 14.85 3.51
CA ARG A 144 -17.81 14.72 4.51
C ARG A 144 -16.57 14.08 3.90
N THR A 145 -16.71 12.98 3.17
CA THR A 145 -15.58 12.31 2.50
C THR A 145 -14.93 13.24 1.49
N LEU A 146 -15.72 13.95 0.68
CA LEU A 146 -15.22 14.93 -0.29
C LEU A 146 -14.40 16.04 0.39
N LEU A 147 -14.88 16.58 1.51
CA LEU A 147 -14.16 17.63 2.25
C LEU A 147 -12.85 17.11 2.83
N MET A 148 -12.86 15.93 3.48
CA MET A 148 -11.65 15.31 4.02
C MET A 148 -10.63 15.00 2.92
N LEU A 149 -11.09 14.45 1.80
CA LEU A 149 -10.24 14.15 0.66
C LEU A 149 -9.60 15.41 0.05
N ALA A 150 -10.39 16.48 -0.14
CA ALA A 150 -9.88 17.73 -0.69
C ALA A 150 -8.84 18.40 0.23
N ASP A 151 -9.06 18.37 1.54
CA ASP A 151 -8.09 18.87 2.52
C ASP A 151 -6.82 18.02 2.54
N ALA A 152 -6.95 16.70 2.46
CA ALA A 152 -5.81 15.80 2.39
C ALA A 152 -4.97 16.04 1.12
N ILE A 153 -5.61 16.14 -0.05
CA ILE A 153 -4.93 16.45 -1.32
C ILE A 153 -4.20 17.79 -1.21
N THR A 154 -4.89 18.84 -0.74
CA THR A 154 -4.32 20.19 -0.62
C THR A 154 -3.14 20.20 0.35
N THR A 155 -3.28 19.54 1.50
CA THR A 155 -2.22 19.46 2.51
C THR A 155 -1.03 18.68 1.96
N ALA A 156 -1.25 17.50 1.38
CA ALA A 156 -0.19 16.67 0.82
C ALA A 156 0.57 17.34 -0.33
N GLN A 157 -0.10 18.18 -1.13
CA GLN A 157 0.53 19.01 -2.17
C GLN A 157 1.32 20.19 -1.60
N ALA A 158 0.88 20.73 -0.46
CA ALA A 158 1.49 21.89 0.20
C ALA A 158 2.66 21.54 1.12
N ILE A 159 2.86 20.26 1.50
CA ILE A 159 4.02 19.83 2.27
C ILE A 159 5.28 20.35 1.57
N GLN A 160 6.07 21.15 2.27
CA GLN A 160 7.36 21.62 1.77
C GLN A 160 8.44 20.71 2.34
N VAL A 161 8.97 19.81 1.51
CA VAL A 161 10.10 18.98 1.94
C VAL A 161 11.38 19.69 1.55
N SER A 162 11.84 20.65 2.36
CA SER A 162 13.19 21.22 2.22
C SER A 162 14.03 20.87 3.44
N LYS A 163 15.10 20.10 3.24
CA LYS A 163 16.31 20.03 4.10
C LYS A 163 17.35 19.15 3.38
N GLY A 164 18.30 19.77 2.66
CA GLY A 164 19.48 19.11 2.07
C GLY A 164 19.53 19.06 0.53
N PRO A 165 20.59 18.46 -0.06
CA PRO A 165 20.84 18.41 -1.51
C PRO A 165 19.93 17.43 -2.29
N TYR A 166 18.97 16.78 -1.62
CA TYR A 166 18.09 15.78 -2.22
C TYR A 166 16.71 16.39 -2.52
N THR A 167 16.18 16.13 -3.72
CA THR A 167 14.83 16.56 -4.14
C THR A 167 13.80 15.56 -3.65
N TRP A 168 13.25 15.82 -2.48
CA TRP A 168 12.09 15.11 -1.96
C TRP A 168 10.82 15.70 -2.57
N GLN A 169 10.08 14.92 -3.36
CA GLN A 169 8.83 15.38 -3.98
C GLN A 169 7.63 15.03 -3.11
N THR A 170 6.70 15.98 -3.04
CA THR A 170 5.40 15.82 -2.41
C THR A 170 4.37 15.30 -3.41
N LEU A 171 3.11 15.12 -2.95
CA LEU A 171 2.04 14.76 -3.87
C LEU A 171 2.01 15.82 -5.00
N PRO A 172 2.04 15.42 -6.30
CA PRO A 172 2.07 16.38 -7.39
C PRO A 172 0.87 17.33 -7.35
N SER A 173 1.04 18.55 -7.85
CA SER A 173 -0.05 19.54 -7.94
C SER A 173 -1.23 19.08 -8.80
N ARG A 174 -1.02 18.06 -9.63
CA ARG A 174 -2.02 17.45 -10.51
C ARG A 174 -1.98 15.94 -10.35
N VAL A 175 -3.09 15.36 -9.90
CA VAL A 175 -3.22 13.91 -9.68
C VAL A 175 -4.57 13.44 -10.21
N ALA A 176 -4.57 12.28 -10.85
CA ALA A 176 -5.77 11.60 -11.30
C ALA A 176 -6.35 10.77 -10.14
N VAL A 177 -7.60 11.04 -9.76
CA VAL A 177 -8.22 10.46 -8.56
C VAL A 177 -9.22 9.38 -8.98
N PHE A 178 -8.96 8.14 -8.55
CA PHE A 178 -9.90 7.03 -8.56
C PHE A 178 -10.75 7.10 -7.28
N PHE A 179 -12.00 7.52 -7.44
CA PHE A 179 -13.06 7.51 -6.44
C PHE A 179 -14.19 6.63 -6.96
N ASP A 180 -14.41 5.44 -6.39
CA ASP A 180 -15.19 4.35 -6.99
C ASP A 180 -16.57 4.79 -7.54
N PHE A 181 -17.31 5.61 -6.80
CA PHE A 181 -18.64 6.11 -7.12
C PHE A 181 -18.68 7.00 -8.37
N CYS A 182 -17.63 7.80 -8.54
CA CYS A 182 -17.44 8.71 -9.66
C CYS A 182 -16.64 8.07 -10.81
N SER A 183 -15.93 6.98 -10.54
CA SER A 183 -14.97 6.36 -11.46
C SER A 183 -15.54 5.14 -12.17
N LEU A 184 -16.50 4.46 -11.53
CA LEU A 184 -17.21 3.31 -12.05
C LEU A 184 -18.67 3.65 -12.32
N PHE A 185 -19.26 2.98 -13.31
CA PHE A 185 -20.71 3.06 -13.50
C PHE A 185 -21.42 2.53 -12.25
N GLN A 186 -22.49 3.20 -11.85
CA GLN A 186 -23.25 2.81 -10.67
C GLN A 186 -24.56 2.15 -11.08
N PRO A 187 -24.92 0.98 -10.51
CA PRO A 187 -26.22 0.36 -10.77
C PRO A 187 -27.35 1.25 -10.21
N PRO A 188 -28.61 0.98 -10.61
CA PRO A 188 -29.76 1.65 -10.02
C PRO A 188 -29.77 1.50 -8.50
N ARG A 189 -30.00 2.60 -7.78
CA ARG A 189 -30.02 2.60 -6.30
C ARG A 189 -31.44 2.70 -5.74
N ALA A 190 -32.42 3.11 -6.54
CA ALA A 190 -33.84 3.06 -6.20
C ALA A 190 -34.55 1.95 -7.00
N LYS A 191 -35.56 1.31 -6.40
CA LYS A 191 -36.31 0.21 -7.04
C LYS A 191 -36.95 0.57 -8.38
N GLU A 192 -37.31 1.84 -8.54
CA GLU A 192 -37.99 2.37 -9.73
C GLU A 192 -37.01 2.93 -10.77
N GLU A 193 -35.72 2.99 -10.44
CA GLU A 193 -34.71 3.54 -11.34
C GLU A 193 -34.40 2.56 -12.48
N PRO A 194 -34.38 3.01 -13.75
CA PRO A 194 -34.13 2.13 -14.88
C PRO A 194 -32.71 1.55 -14.84
N PRO A 195 -32.50 0.30 -15.29
CA PRO A 195 -31.18 -0.29 -15.45
C PRO A 195 -30.24 0.59 -16.28
N ILE A 196 -28.97 0.63 -15.88
CA ILE A 196 -27.93 1.21 -16.73
C ILE A 196 -27.78 0.38 -18.01
N GLY A 197 -27.43 1.04 -19.13
CA GLY A 197 -27.30 0.37 -20.42
C GLY A 197 -26.29 -0.80 -20.43
N GLU A 198 -26.34 -1.62 -21.47
CA GLU A 198 -25.51 -2.82 -21.59
C GLU A 198 -24.00 -2.52 -21.55
N GLY A 199 -23.55 -1.50 -22.31
CA GLY A 199 -22.16 -1.04 -22.29
C GLY A 199 -21.68 -0.66 -20.87
N PRO A 200 -22.35 0.28 -20.18
CA PRO A 200 -22.10 0.60 -18.77
C PRO A 200 -22.10 -0.61 -17.83
N THR A 201 -23.05 -1.53 -17.99
CA THR A 201 -23.13 -2.76 -17.18
C THR A 201 -21.90 -3.64 -17.37
N MET A 202 -21.48 -3.84 -18.63
CA MET A 202 -20.28 -4.62 -18.95
C MET A 202 -19.02 -3.95 -18.43
N ALA A 203 -18.91 -2.62 -18.55
CA ALA A 203 -17.79 -1.83 -18.04
C ALA A 203 -17.67 -1.93 -16.52
N LEU A 204 -18.79 -1.82 -15.78
CA LEU A 204 -18.81 -2.03 -14.33
C LEU A 204 -18.32 -3.43 -13.95
N ARG A 205 -18.86 -4.48 -14.60
CA ARG A 205 -18.45 -5.87 -14.34
C ARG A 205 -16.96 -6.06 -14.61
N ALA A 206 -16.45 -5.53 -15.72
CA ALA A 206 -15.03 -5.59 -16.05
C ALA A 206 -14.18 -4.93 -14.96
N ALA A 207 -14.54 -3.72 -14.54
CA ALA A 207 -13.83 -2.99 -13.49
C ALA A 207 -13.82 -3.74 -12.14
N LEU A 208 -14.96 -4.31 -11.72
CA LEU A 208 -15.07 -5.06 -10.46
C LEU A 208 -14.15 -6.29 -10.42
N THR A 209 -13.91 -6.97 -11.55
CA THR A 209 -12.97 -8.11 -11.61
C THR A 209 -11.50 -7.71 -11.47
N ARG A 210 -11.21 -6.41 -11.46
CA ARG A 210 -9.87 -5.82 -11.43
C ARG A 210 -9.71 -4.75 -10.37
N MET A 211 -10.67 -4.63 -9.46
CA MET A 211 -10.71 -3.61 -8.40
C MET A 211 -9.41 -3.57 -7.58
N GLN A 212 -8.84 -4.74 -7.28
CA GLN A 212 -7.58 -4.89 -6.54
C GLN A 212 -6.40 -4.17 -7.20
N VAL A 213 -6.42 -3.94 -8.51
CA VAL A 213 -5.31 -3.28 -9.21
C VAL A 213 -5.17 -1.84 -8.72
N TRP A 214 -6.25 -1.09 -8.56
CA TRP A 214 -6.21 0.32 -8.11
C TRP A 214 -5.55 0.49 -6.74
N TYR A 215 -5.82 -0.46 -5.85
CA TYR A 215 -5.33 -0.45 -4.47
C TYR A 215 -3.96 -1.14 -4.33
N ALA A 216 -3.71 -2.25 -5.01
CA ALA A 216 -2.49 -3.04 -4.84
C ALA A 216 -1.33 -2.61 -5.76
N HIS A 217 -1.60 -1.94 -6.88
CA HIS A 217 -0.58 -1.61 -7.87
C HIS A 217 0.53 -0.76 -7.25
N GLN A 218 1.78 -1.19 -7.39
CA GLN A 218 2.93 -0.61 -6.72
C GLN A 218 3.26 0.81 -7.16
N LEU A 219 2.61 1.32 -8.22
CA LEU A 219 2.78 2.71 -8.69
C LEU A 219 1.60 3.62 -8.36
N THR A 220 0.49 3.14 -7.79
CA THR A 220 -0.60 4.03 -7.35
C THR A 220 -0.33 4.53 -5.94
N THR A 221 -1.03 5.58 -5.53
CA THR A 221 -1.13 6.04 -4.14
C THR A 221 -2.52 5.71 -3.61
N CYS A 222 -2.65 5.37 -2.33
CA CYS A 222 -3.92 5.08 -1.68
C CYS A 222 -4.15 6.04 -0.52
N PHE A 223 -5.27 6.75 -0.55
CA PHE A 223 -5.77 7.53 0.59
C PHE A 223 -6.91 6.76 1.24
N PHE A 224 -6.74 6.42 2.52
CA PHE A 224 -7.77 5.79 3.33
C PHE A 224 -8.48 6.89 4.13
N VAL A 225 -9.74 7.15 3.80
CA VAL A 225 -10.55 8.13 4.53
C VAL A 225 -11.15 7.46 5.76
N THR A 226 -10.29 7.20 6.74
CA THR A 226 -10.67 6.62 8.03
C THR A 226 -11.28 7.68 8.95
N ASP A 227 -11.90 7.22 10.05
CA ASP A 227 -12.51 8.11 11.03
C ASP A 227 -11.47 8.78 11.98
N GLY A 228 -10.20 8.38 11.90
CA GLY A 228 -9.12 8.84 12.76
C GLY A 228 -9.29 8.44 14.23
N ASN A 229 -8.54 9.12 15.12
CA ASN A 229 -8.51 8.84 16.57
C ASN A 229 -9.52 9.65 17.40
N THR A 230 -10.56 10.23 16.80
CA THR A 230 -11.46 11.14 17.52
C THR A 230 -12.62 10.40 18.19
N GLU A 231 -12.88 10.70 19.48
CA GLU A 231 -14.07 10.22 20.23
C GLU A 231 -15.39 10.59 19.53
N THR A 232 -15.39 11.60 18.65
CA THR A 232 -16.52 12.01 17.80
C THR A 232 -16.80 11.09 16.61
N ALA A 233 -15.90 10.16 16.28
CA ALA A 233 -16.14 9.13 15.25
C ALA A 233 -17.22 8.12 15.66
N ASN A 234 -17.46 7.96 16.97
CA ASN A 234 -18.31 6.91 17.55
C ASN A 234 -19.56 7.49 18.25
N ASP A 235 -20.17 8.53 17.69
CA ASP A 235 -21.50 9.00 18.14
C ASP A 235 -22.63 8.00 17.80
N GLY A 236 -22.31 6.89 17.14
CA GLY A 236 -23.24 5.84 16.72
C GLY A 236 -24.01 6.16 15.43
N SER A 237 -23.73 7.28 14.78
CA SER A 237 -24.45 7.75 13.58
C SER A 237 -24.10 6.98 12.30
N HIS A 238 -22.95 6.30 12.24
CA HIS A 238 -22.48 5.57 11.06
C HIS A 238 -21.62 4.36 11.44
N THR A 239 -21.49 3.39 10.52
CA THR A 239 -20.55 2.28 10.68
C THR A 239 -19.12 2.76 10.39
N PRO A 240 -18.16 2.59 11.33
CA PRO A 240 -16.78 3.00 11.16
C PRO A 240 -16.07 2.34 9.97
N TYR A 241 -15.04 2.99 9.44
CA TYR A 241 -14.25 2.52 8.30
C TYR A 241 -13.73 1.09 8.48
N HIS A 242 -13.10 0.79 9.62
CA HIS A 242 -12.52 -0.53 9.89
C HIS A 242 -13.56 -1.63 10.18
N GLU A 243 -14.85 -1.30 10.25
CA GLU A 243 -15.94 -2.28 10.41
C GLU A 243 -16.58 -2.69 9.08
N ARG A 244 -16.06 -2.21 7.94
CA ARG A 244 -16.63 -2.44 6.62
C ARG A 244 -15.78 -3.39 5.77
N GLY A 245 -16.45 -4.20 4.97
CA GLY A 245 -15.83 -5.27 4.17
C GLY A 245 -14.88 -4.76 3.08
N TRP A 246 -15.37 -3.90 2.19
CA TRP A 246 -14.56 -3.30 1.11
C TRP A 246 -13.38 -2.48 1.64
N PRO A 247 -13.59 -1.50 2.55
CA PRO A 247 -12.49 -0.82 3.26
C PRO A 247 -11.45 -1.75 3.89
N THR A 248 -11.89 -2.82 4.58
CA THR A 248 -10.97 -3.81 5.15
C THR A 248 -10.11 -4.44 4.06
N PHE A 249 -10.70 -4.86 2.94
CA PHE A 249 -9.96 -5.42 1.81
C PHE A 249 -9.01 -4.41 1.17
N GLU A 250 -9.47 -3.20 0.88
CA GLU A 250 -8.71 -2.13 0.23
C GLU A 250 -7.48 -1.75 1.05
N TYR A 251 -7.65 -1.64 2.37
CA TYR A 251 -6.55 -1.40 3.31
C TYR A 251 -5.50 -2.52 3.23
N HIS A 252 -5.91 -3.78 3.43
CA HIS A 252 -4.99 -4.90 3.50
C HIS A 252 -4.34 -5.23 2.15
N VAL A 253 -5.05 -5.05 1.03
CA VAL A 253 -4.51 -5.33 -0.30
C VAL A 253 -3.48 -4.26 -0.72
N SER A 254 -3.70 -3.01 -0.33
CA SER A 254 -2.76 -1.90 -0.59
C SER A 254 -1.45 -2.09 0.20
N ALA A 255 -1.55 -2.62 1.41
CA ALA A 255 -0.41 -2.89 2.29
C ALA A 255 0.48 -4.08 1.81
N ILE A 256 0.13 -4.81 0.74
CA ILE A 256 0.92 -5.98 0.30
C ILE A 256 2.26 -5.59 -0.29
N GLY A 257 2.33 -4.58 -1.16
CA GLY A 257 3.52 -4.38 -2.00
C GLY A 257 3.92 -2.94 -2.29
N LYS A 258 3.26 -1.95 -1.70
CA LYS A 258 3.64 -0.54 -1.83
C LYS A 258 4.87 -0.22 -1.00
N ALA A 259 5.70 0.71 -1.51
CA ALA A 259 6.86 1.18 -0.76
C ALA A 259 6.39 2.10 0.37
N ILE A 260 6.96 1.93 1.56
CA ILE A 260 6.87 2.92 2.63
C ILE A 260 8.12 3.79 2.51
N THR A 261 7.90 5.10 2.41
CA THR A 261 8.97 6.08 2.45
C THR A 261 8.50 7.27 3.25
N SER A 262 9.38 7.76 4.13
CA SER A 262 9.28 9.06 4.78
C SER A 262 10.13 10.12 4.08
N SER A 263 10.83 9.72 3.02
CA SER A 263 11.78 10.53 2.27
C SER A 263 11.23 10.87 0.88
N GLY A 264 9.91 11.00 0.74
CA GLY A 264 9.29 11.31 -0.53
C GLY A 264 7.79 11.15 -0.44
N TRP A 265 7.14 11.16 -1.60
CA TRP A 265 5.71 10.97 -1.72
C TRP A 265 5.26 9.61 -1.16
N PRO A 266 4.51 9.58 -0.04
CA PRO A 266 3.99 8.34 0.53
C PRO A 266 2.91 7.73 -0.37
N GLN A 267 2.99 6.42 -0.60
CA GLN A 267 2.00 5.69 -1.40
C GLN A 267 0.80 5.18 -0.59
N LEU A 268 0.90 5.18 0.73
CA LEU A 268 -0.14 4.78 1.66
C LEU A 268 -0.34 5.94 2.63
N VAL A 269 -1.55 6.49 2.70
CA VAL A 269 -1.86 7.64 3.55
C VAL A 269 -3.18 7.39 4.26
N ASP A 270 -3.15 7.45 5.57
CA ASP A 270 -4.36 7.49 6.39
C ASP A 270 -4.80 8.95 6.55
N VAL A 271 -5.87 9.32 5.86
CA VAL A 271 -6.39 10.69 5.89
C VAL A 271 -6.99 11.05 7.25
N GLY A 272 -7.55 10.08 7.97
CA GLY A 272 -8.16 10.31 9.28
C GLY A 272 -7.12 10.56 10.37
N LEU A 273 -5.92 10.01 10.23
CA LEU A 273 -4.79 10.24 11.13
C LEU A 273 -3.95 11.48 10.74
N GLY A 274 -3.98 11.87 9.47
CA GLY A 274 -3.25 13.02 8.94
C GLY A 274 -2.22 12.61 7.89
N VAL A 275 -2.05 13.44 6.86
CA VAL A 275 -1.24 13.09 5.67
C VAL A 275 0.27 12.98 5.93
N ASP A 276 0.73 13.46 7.07
CA ASP A 276 2.10 13.39 7.56
C ASP A 276 2.33 12.23 8.54
N THR A 277 1.27 11.51 8.92
CA THR A 277 1.38 10.32 9.78
C THR A 277 1.94 9.14 8.99
N LEU A 278 2.95 8.48 9.55
CA LEU A 278 3.52 7.27 8.95
C LEU A 278 2.45 6.17 8.92
N PHE A 279 2.25 5.57 7.75
CA PHE A 279 1.32 4.46 7.62
C PHE A 279 1.90 3.18 8.24
N GLU A 280 1.23 2.63 9.24
CA GLU A 280 1.57 1.36 9.86
C GLU A 280 1.25 0.18 8.92
N ARG A 281 2.29 -0.36 8.27
CA ARG A 281 2.13 -1.51 7.37
C ARG A 281 2.35 -2.81 8.12
N GLY A 282 1.25 -3.41 8.56
CA GLY A 282 1.26 -4.72 9.19
C GLY A 282 1.67 -5.87 8.26
N VAL A 283 1.81 -7.07 8.85
CA VAL A 283 2.06 -8.32 8.12
C VAL A 283 0.89 -8.61 7.18
N PRO A 284 1.13 -8.89 5.88
CA PRO A 284 0.06 -9.30 4.98
C PRO A 284 -0.65 -10.56 5.49
N LEU A 285 -1.97 -10.50 5.55
CA LEU A 285 -2.80 -11.60 6.00
C LEU A 285 -2.80 -12.77 5.02
N THR A 286 -2.83 -13.99 5.54
CA THR A 286 -3.15 -15.14 4.70
C THR A 286 -4.59 -15.03 4.19
N PRO A 287 -4.95 -15.68 3.07
CA PRO A 287 -6.34 -15.70 2.62
C PRO A 287 -7.33 -16.18 3.69
N ALA A 288 -6.94 -17.17 4.50
CA ALA A 288 -7.77 -17.68 5.59
C ALA A 288 -7.92 -16.66 6.73
N ALA A 289 -6.85 -15.93 7.08
CA ALA A 289 -6.91 -14.88 8.09
C ALA A 289 -7.78 -13.69 7.64
N LEU A 290 -7.68 -13.30 6.36
CA LEU A 290 -8.56 -12.27 5.81
C LEU A 290 -10.02 -12.74 5.75
N GLU A 291 -10.28 -13.97 5.31
CA GLU A 291 -11.63 -14.55 5.26
C GLU A 291 -12.29 -14.51 6.65
N HIS A 292 -11.57 -14.96 7.68
CA HIS A 292 -12.03 -14.87 9.06
C HIS A 292 -12.26 -13.43 9.53
N LEU A 293 -11.34 -12.51 9.20
CA LEU A 293 -11.54 -11.09 9.53
C LEU A 293 -12.82 -10.54 8.88
N LEU A 294 -13.09 -10.87 7.63
CA LEU A 294 -14.25 -10.41 6.87
C LEU A 294 -15.59 -10.95 7.40
N GLU A 295 -15.60 -12.07 8.14
CA GLU A 295 -16.81 -12.58 8.82
C GLU A 295 -17.38 -11.58 9.84
N SER A 296 -16.52 -10.76 10.45
CA SER A 296 -16.90 -9.71 11.40
C SER A 296 -17.35 -8.40 10.73
N LYS A 297 -17.16 -8.26 9.41
CA LYS A 297 -17.31 -6.98 8.70
C LYS A 297 -18.66 -6.83 8.02
N ARG A 298 -19.13 -5.59 7.92
CA ARG A 298 -20.39 -5.24 7.25
C ARG A 298 -20.16 -4.98 5.77
N PHE A 299 -20.96 -5.65 4.93
CA PHE A 299 -21.08 -5.37 3.51
C PHE A 299 -22.44 -4.74 3.25
N THR A 300 -22.50 -3.73 2.38
CA THR A 300 -23.76 -3.04 2.03
C THR A 300 -24.78 -4.00 1.42
N ASP A 301 -24.35 -4.87 0.50
CA ASP A 301 -25.25 -5.78 -0.23
C ASP A 301 -25.05 -7.27 0.14
N GLY A 302 -24.15 -7.59 1.08
CA GLY A 302 -23.88 -8.96 1.57
C GLY A 302 -23.29 -9.96 0.56
N THR A 303 -23.33 -9.68 -0.75
CA THR A 303 -22.90 -10.59 -1.82
C THR A 303 -21.43 -10.52 -2.17
N ASP A 304 -20.73 -9.47 -1.74
CA ASP A 304 -19.38 -9.15 -2.23
C ASP A 304 -18.26 -9.90 -1.50
N HIS A 305 -18.56 -10.61 -0.41
CA HIS A 305 -17.56 -11.33 0.38
C HIS A 305 -16.71 -12.28 -0.49
N GLY A 306 -17.37 -13.09 -1.33
CA GLY A 306 -16.68 -14.04 -2.22
C GLY A 306 -15.84 -13.35 -3.30
N LEU A 307 -16.33 -12.23 -3.85
CA LEU A 307 -15.59 -11.43 -4.83
C LEU A 307 -14.32 -10.86 -4.17
N VAL A 308 -14.47 -10.13 -3.07
CA VAL A 308 -13.36 -9.51 -2.31
C VAL A 308 -12.28 -10.53 -1.97
N LEU A 309 -12.66 -11.68 -1.42
CA LEU A 309 -11.72 -12.74 -1.06
C LEU A 309 -11.00 -13.30 -2.30
N SER A 310 -11.72 -13.47 -3.43
CA SER A 310 -11.11 -13.94 -4.68
C SER A 310 -10.08 -12.95 -5.24
N LEU A 311 -10.36 -11.65 -5.16
CA LEU A 311 -9.45 -10.59 -5.59
C LEU A 311 -8.19 -10.55 -4.69
N TYR A 312 -8.36 -10.74 -3.39
CA TYR A 312 -7.24 -10.82 -2.45
C TYR A 312 -6.36 -12.04 -2.70
N LYS A 313 -6.97 -13.22 -2.86
CA LYS A 313 -6.27 -14.48 -3.20
C LYS A 313 -5.43 -14.31 -4.47
N LYS A 314 -5.98 -13.69 -5.52
CA LYS A 314 -5.25 -13.37 -6.75
C LYS A 314 -4.05 -12.46 -6.47
N THR A 315 -4.23 -11.46 -5.63
CA THR A 315 -3.19 -10.48 -5.33
C THR A 315 -2.03 -11.11 -4.55
N VAL A 316 -2.29 -11.85 -3.47
CA VAL A 316 -1.20 -12.50 -2.69
C VAL A 316 -0.50 -13.60 -3.49
N GLN A 317 -1.24 -14.31 -4.36
CA GLN A 317 -0.64 -15.29 -5.28
C GLN A 317 0.39 -14.65 -6.20
N CYS A 318 0.13 -13.44 -6.68
CA CYS A 318 1.07 -12.71 -7.53
C CYS A 318 2.17 -12.01 -6.72
N MET A 319 1.79 -11.20 -5.73
CA MET A 319 2.67 -10.23 -5.08
C MET A 319 3.45 -10.77 -3.88
N ILE A 320 3.05 -11.92 -3.33
CA ILE A 320 3.79 -12.59 -2.24
C ILE A 320 4.36 -13.92 -2.73
N ILE A 321 3.48 -14.86 -3.08
CA ILE A 321 3.87 -16.24 -3.44
C ILE A 321 4.70 -16.24 -4.73
N GLY A 322 4.23 -15.52 -5.75
CA GLY A 322 4.88 -15.43 -7.06
C GLY A 322 6.04 -14.42 -7.13
N ALA A 323 6.34 -13.69 -6.05
CA ALA A 323 7.30 -12.60 -6.08
C ALA A 323 8.75 -13.10 -6.07
N SER A 324 9.58 -12.50 -6.93
CA SER A 324 11.04 -12.68 -6.89
C SER A 324 11.72 -11.75 -5.89
N ARG A 325 11.01 -10.70 -5.44
CA ARG A 325 11.53 -9.71 -4.49
C ARG A 325 10.43 -9.29 -3.52
N LEU A 326 10.76 -9.29 -2.24
CA LEU A 326 9.89 -8.80 -1.17
C LEU A 326 10.66 -7.76 -0.34
N ILE A 327 10.05 -6.58 -0.20
CA ILE A 327 10.64 -5.44 0.49
C ILE A 327 9.66 -4.98 1.57
N TYR A 328 10.00 -5.31 2.81
CA TYR A 328 9.32 -4.87 4.03
C TYR A 328 10.31 -4.07 4.88
N SER A 329 11.00 -3.13 4.25
CA SER A 329 11.88 -2.20 4.93
C SER A 329 11.08 -1.06 5.56
N SER A 330 11.51 -0.54 6.70
CA SER A 330 10.87 0.60 7.38
C SER A 330 9.37 0.39 7.63
N CYS A 331 8.97 -0.83 7.98
CA CYS A 331 7.59 -1.19 8.30
C CYS A 331 7.32 -1.21 9.81
N GLU A 332 8.31 -0.83 10.62
CA GLU A 332 8.29 -0.89 12.08
C GLU A 332 8.10 -2.32 12.64
N TRP A 333 8.48 -3.33 11.85
CA TRP A 333 8.31 -4.73 12.25
C TRP A 333 9.26 -5.12 13.39
N GLY A 334 8.70 -5.75 14.42
CA GLY A 334 9.45 -6.40 15.48
C GLY A 334 9.60 -7.90 15.26
N PRO A 335 10.05 -8.63 16.30
CA PRO A 335 10.18 -10.08 16.26
C PRO A 335 8.87 -10.82 15.90
N ASP A 336 7.73 -10.34 16.38
CA ASP A 336 6.43 -11.00 16.21
C ASP A 336 5.94 -10.89 14.76
N GLU A 337 6.13 -9.74 14.12
CA GLU A 337 5.79 -9.55 12.70
C GLU A 337 6.67 -10.45 11.81
N VAL A 338 7.97 -10.54 12.09
CA VAL A 338 8.86 -11.46 11.36
C VAL A 338 8.42 -12.90 11.54
N ARG A 339 8.07 -13.31 12.77
CA ARG A 339 7.57 -14.66 13.06
C ARG A 339 6.28 -14.96 12.30
N ALA A 340 5.31 -14.06 12.37
CA ALA A 340 4.02 -14.19 11.70
C ALA A 340 4.20 -14.28 10.17
N PHE A 341 5.02 -13.39 9.59
CA PHE A 341 5.31 -13.41 8.16
C PHE A 341 5.99 -14.71 7.73
N ALA A 342 7.02 -15.12 8.47
CA ALA A 342 7.79 -16.31 8.17
C ALA A 342 6.95 -17.59 8.20
N ALA A 343 6.16 -17.75 9.27
CA ALA A 343 5.27 -18.89 9.45
C ALA A 343 4.17 -18.95 8.38
N ALA A 344 3.65 -17.80 7.96
CA ALA A 344 2.58 -17.72 6.97
C ALA A 344 3.06 -17.98 5.53
N TRP A 345 4.27 -17.52 5.16
CA TRP A 345 4.60 -17.31 3.75
C TRP A 345 5.87 -18.02 3.26
N PHE A 346 6.86 -18.30 4.10
CA PHE A 346 8.17 -18.77 3.61
C PHE A 346 8.12 -20.10 2.85
N SER A 347 7.23 -21.01 3.25
CA SER A 347 7.03 -22.30 2.59
C SER A 347 6.40 -22.17 1.19
N LEU A 348 5.78 -21.04 0.88
CA LEU A 348 5.09 -20.78 -0.39
C LEU A 348 5.94 -19.96 -1.38
N CYS A 349 6.91 -19.20 -0.88
CA CYS A 349 7.72 -18.26 -1.68
C CYS A 349 8.91 -18.94 -2.39
N ASP A 350 8.64 -19.90 -3.29
CA ASP A 350 9.66 -20.68 -4.02
C ASP A 350 10.43 -19.87 -5.09
N ARG A 351 9.90 -18.72 -5.49
CA ARG A 351 10.49 -17.79 -6.46
C ARG A 351 11.30 -16.67 -5.83
N LEU A 352 11.23 -16.50 -4.51
CA LEU A 352 11.83 -15.37 -3.84
C LEU A 352 13.35 -15.40 -3.96
N GLU A 353 13.92 -14.36 -4.55
CA GLU A 353 15.36 -14.19 -4.74
C GLU A 353 15.94 -13.09 -3.85
N HIS A 354 15.14 -12.07 -3.50
CA HIS A 354 15.59 -10.95 -2.68
C HIS A 354 14.57 -10.68 -1.57
N PHE A 355 15.03 -10.72 -0.33
CA PHE A 355 14.21 -10.37 0.83
C PHE A 355 14.90 -9.28 1.65
N SER A 356 14.18 -8.19 1.88
CA SER A 356 14.68 -7.05 2.65
C SER A 356 13.76 -6.74 3.82
N LEU A 357 14.35 -6.77 5.02
CA LEU A 357 13.77 -6.32 6.29
C LEU A 357 14.53 -5.10 6.82
N ALA A 358 15.22 -4.35 5.97
CA ALA A 358 16.06 -3.22 6.38
C ALA A 358 15.30 -2.18 7.22
N THR A 359 15.97 -1.60 8.21
CA THR A 359 15.41 -0.52 9.03
C THR A 359 14.13 -0.95 9.76
N ASN A 360 14.20 -2.04 10.51
CA ASN A 360 13.12 -2.49 11.38
C ASN A 360 13.69 -2.86 12.76
N PRO A 361 12.93 -2.72 13.85
CA PRO A 361 13.38 -3.10 15.20
C PRO A 361 13.27 -4.62 15.45
N ILE A 362 13.77 -5.48 14.55
CA ILE A 362 13.58 -6.93 14.66
C ILE A 362 14.44 -7.58 15.76
N GLY A 363 15.61 -7.01 16.06
CA GLY A 363 16.52 -7.53 17.08
C GLY A 363 17.05 -8.96 16.81
N PRO A 364 17.79 -9.56 17.76
CA PRO A 364 18.22 -10.95 17.69
C PRO A 364 17.03 -11.93 17.65
N SER A 365 15.94 -11.63 18.38
CA SER A 365 14.74 -12.48 18.43
C SER A 365 14.01 -12.55 17.09
N GLY A 366 13.95 -11.47 16.32
CA GLY A 366 13.37 -11.48 14.98
C GLY A 366 14.24 -12.25 13.99
N VAL A 367 15.57 -12.18 14.10
CA VAL A 367 16.47 -13.03 13.31
C VAL A 367 16.32 -14.51 13.68
N ALA A 368 16.14 -14.83 14.96
CA ALA A 368 15.82 -16.19 15.40
C ALA A 368 14.48 -16.66 14.81
N ALA A 369 13.44 -15.84 14.86
CA ALA A 369 12.14 -16.14 14.25
C ALA A 369 12.25 -16.38 12.73
N PHE A 370 13.08 -15.61 12.03
CA PHE A 370 13.41 -15.87 10.63
C PHE A 370 14.04 -17.26 10.47
N CYS A 371 15.12 -17.56 11.20
CA CYS A 371 15.90 -18.79 11.05
C CYS A 371 15.12 -20.06 11.43
N GLU A 372 14.26 -19.99 12.46
CA GLU A 372 13.39 -21.09 12.90
C GLU A 372 12.43 -21.58 11.81
N ASN A 373 12.01 -20.67 10.93
CA ASN A 373 11.09 -20.97 9.83
C ASN A 373 11.78 -21.37 8.52
N ILE A 374 13.13 -21.43 8.50
CA ILE A 374 13.88 -21.95 7.36
C ILE A 374 14.17 -23.43 7.60
N GLY A 375 13.45 -24.29 6.89
CA GLY A 375 13.69 -25.73 6.81
C GLY A 375 14.29 -26.15 5.46
N PRO A 376 14.53 -27.46 5.25
CA PRO A 376 14.94 -27.99 3.95
C PRO A 376 13.93 -27.62 2.86
N GLY A 377 14.40 -27.00 1.78
CA GLY A 377 13.57 -26.59 0.65
C GLY A 377 12.84 -25.24 0.82
N THR A 378 12.89 -24.62 2.00
CA THR A 378 12.33 -23.28 2.23
C THR A 378 13.18 -22.20 1.54
N LEU A 379 12.54 -21.26 0.85
CA LEU A 379 13.19 -20.17 0.09
C LEU A 379 14.38 -20.64 -0.79
N PRO A 380 14.18 -21.64 -1.67
CA PRO A 380 15.28 -22.33 -2.35
C PRO A 380 16.06 -21.42 -3.32
N ARG A 381 15.44 -20.34 -3.80
CA ARG A 381 16.01 -19.38 -4.75
C ARG A 381 16.53 -18.09 -4.11
N LEU A 382 16.48 -17.95 -2.77
CA LEU A 382 16.89 -16.72 -2.11
C LEU A 382 18.38 -16.47 -2.35
N LYS A 383 18.72 -15.34 -2.98
CA LYS A 383 20.08 -14.90 -3.33
C LYS A 383 20.56 -13.76 -2.45
N PHE A 384 19.65 -12.91 -2.00
CA PHE A 384 19.97 -11.70 -1.23
C PHE A 384 19.07 -11.57 -0.01
N LEU A 385 19.69 -11.41 1.16
CA LEU A 385 19.02 -11.19 2.44
C LEU A 385 19.55 -9.92 3.08
N ASN A 386 18.67 -9.01 3.48
CA ASN A 386 19.05 -7.70 4.00
C ASN A 386 18.45 -7.41 5.38
N PHE A 387 19.35 -7.34 6.36
CA PHE A 387 19.12 -6.92 7.74
C PHE A 387 19.87 -5.62 8.07
N PHE A 388 20.00 -4.72 7.10
CA PHE A 388 20.56 -3.38 7.34
C PHE A 388 19.82 -2.68 8.49
N ASN A 389 20.53 -2.14 9.47
CA ASN A 389 19.95 -1.30 10.54
C ASN A 389 18.78 -1.97 11.28
N ASN A 390 19.03 -3.14 11.87
CA ASN A 390 18.01 -4.02 12.46
C ASN A 390 18.26 -4.43 13.92
N GLN A 391 19.30 -3.89 14.57
CA GLN A 391 19.69 -4.24 15.95
C GLN A 391 19.93 -5.75 16.13
N VAL A 392 20.46 -6.42 15.11
CA VAL A 392 20.58 -7.88 15.03
C VAL A 392 21.33 -8.50 16.23
N GLY A 393 22.36 -7.82 16.74
CA GLY A 393 23.21 -8.29 17.83
C GLY A 393 24.05 -9.53 17.46
N ASP A 394 24.98 -9.90 18.33
CA ASP A 394 25.83 -11.07 18.11
C ASP A 394 25.03 -12.39 18.08
N ASP A 395 23.99 -12.49 18.90
CA ASP A 395 23.14 -13.69 18.94
C ASP A 395 22.37 -13.90 17.64
N GLY A 396 21.90 -12.80 17.02
CA GLY A 396 21.31 -12.87 15.69
C GLY A 396 22.33 -13.32 14.63
N LEU A 397 23.57 -12.81 14.67
CA LEU A 397 24.63 -13.26 13.76
C LEU A 397 24.98 -14.75 13.95
N ARG A 398 25.06 -15.22 15.20
CA ARG A 398 25.29 -16.64 15.52
C ARG A 398 24.15 -17.51 15.01
N CYS A 399 22.90 -17.07 15.16
CA CYS A 399 21.73 -17.78 14.66
C CYS A 399 21.78 -17.97 13.13
N ILE A 400 22.14 -16.91 12.39
CA ILE A 400 22.35 -17.00 10.94
C ILE A 400 23.50 -17.97 10.63
N ALA A 401 24.63 -17.87 11.33
CA ALA A 401 25.78 -18.74 11.13
C ALA A 401 25.42 -20.23 11.33
N GLU A 402 24.66 -20.54 12.39
CA GLU A 402 24.16 -21.90 12.67
C GLU A 402 23.25 -22.40 11.55
N LEU A 403 22.28 -21.58 11.09
CA LEU A 403 21.42 -21.92 9.96
C LEU A 403 22.24 -22.27 8.71
N LEU A 404 23.27 -21.48 8.40
CA LEU A 404 24.11 -21.68 7.22
C LEU A 404 24.97 -22.95 7.30
N ARG A 405 25.33 -23.42 8.50
CA ARG A 405 26.12 -24.65 8.72
C ARG A 405 25.28 -25.94 8.69
N ARG A 406 23.95 -25.85 8.69
CA ARG A 406 23.07 -27.03 8.70
C ARG A 406 23.28 -27.90 7.45
N THR A 407 23.06 -29.21 7.64
CA THR A 407 23.09 -30.22 6.58
C THR A 407 21.73 -30.95 6.50
N PRO A 408 21.06 -31.01 5.34
CA PRO A 408 21.44 -30.40 4.06
C PRO A 408 21.48 -28.86 4.11
N PRO A 409 22.21 -28.20 3.19
CA PRO A 409 22.33 -26.74 3.20
C PRO A 409 20.98 -26.05 3.07
N HIS A 410 20.66 -25.19 4.03
CA HIS A 410 19.50 -24.32 3.98
C HIS A 410 19.82 -23.07 3.14
N LEU A 411 18.84 -22.46 2.47
CA LEU A 411 19.05 -21.33 1.55
C LEU A 411 20.17 -21.60 0.52
N PRO A 412 20.08 -22.65 -0.30
CA PRO A 412 21.20 -23.16 -1.10
C PRO A 412 21.73 -22.13 -2.12
N MET A 413 20.90 -21.18 -2.57
CA MET A 413 21.28 -20.16 -3.55
C MET A 413 21.70 -18.81 -2.94
N LEU A 414 21.81 -18.70 -1.61
CA LEU A 414 22.16 -17.43 -0.96
C LEU A 414 23.55 -16.99 -1.39
N LYS A 415 23.66 -15.75 -1.86
CA LYS A 415 24.91 -15.15 -2.35
C LYS A 415 25.38 -13.99 -1.50
N THR A 416 24.43 -13.22 -0.96
CA THR A 416 24.74 -11.98 -0.25
C THR A 416 23.87 -11.84 0.99
N ILE A 417 24.52 -11.50 2.09
CA ILE A 417 23.87 -11.04 3.32
C ILE A 417 24.34 -9.62 3.62
N ARG A 418 23.41 -8.70 3.82
CA ARG A 418 23.70 -7.32 4.22
C ARG A 418 23.33 -7.12 5.69
N ILE A 419 24.33 -6.76 6.50
CA ILE A 419 24.21 -6.55 7.96
C ILE A 419 24.88 -5.25 8.41
N THR A 420 24.91 -4.23 7.54
CA THR A 420 25.52 -2.92 7.83
C THR A 420 24.57 -2.01 8.62
N GLY A 421 25.06 -0.84 9.05
CA GLY A 421 24.28 0.10 9.87
C GLY A 421 24.23 -0.27 11.35
N LYS A 422 23.21 0.21 12.09
CA LYS A 422 23.07 -0.04 13.52
C LYS A 422 22.53 -1.44 13.77
N ASN A 423 23.45 -2.39 13.90
CA ASN A 423 23.15 -3.79 14.22
C ASN A 423 23.71 -4.25 15.56
N ASP A 424 24.39 -3.38 16.31
CA ASP A 424 24.83 -3.65 17.69
C ASP A 424 25.68 -4.94 17.83
N THR A 425 26.59 -5.16 16.88
CA THR A 425 27.43 -6.37 16.78
C THR A 425 28.87 -6.11 17.24
N THR A 426 29.50 -7.10 17.86
CA THR A 426 30.94 -7.13 18.19
C THR A 426 31.75 -7.88 17.11
N PRO A 427 33.09 -7.82 17.14
CA PRO A 427 33.94 -8.63 16.27
C PRO A 427 33.68 -10.14 16.36
N ASP A 428 33.32 -10.66 17.55
CA ASP A 428 33.10 -12.08 17.76
C ASP A 428 31.85 -12.59 17.03
N GLY A 429 30.74 -11.83 17.09
CA GLY A 429 29.53 -12.13 16.33
C GLY A 429 29.78 -12.09 14.82
N LYS A 430 30.51 -11.07 14.35
CA LYS A 430 30.89 -10.95 12.92
C LYS A 430 31.75 -12.13 12.47
N HIS A 431 32.73 -12.54 13.27
CA HIS A 431 33.61 -13.66 12.95
C HIS A 431 32.83 -14.97 12.78
N ALA A 432 31.86 -15.25 13.65
CA ALA A 432 31.01 -16.44 13.54
C ALA A 432 30.24 -16.49 12.21
N LEU A 433 29.68 -15.35 11.78
CA LEU A 433 29.00 -15.26 10.49
C LEU A 433 29.97 -15.36 9.31
N GLU A 434 31.12 -14.68 9.37
CA GLU A 434 32.16 -14.72 8.34
C GLU A 434 32.66 -16.14 8.06
N GLU A 435 32.89 -16.93 9.10
CA GLU A 435 33.30 -18.33 8.98
C GLU A 435 32.23 -19.16 8.24
N ALA A 436 30.97 -19.04 8.66
CA ALA A 436 29.86 -19.75 8.03
C ALA A 436 29.66 -19.33 6.57
N CYS A 437 29.74 -18.02 6.27
CA CYS A 437 29.64 -17.48 4.92
C CYS A 437 30.81 -17.92 4.02
N ARG A 438 32.04 -17.94 4.54
CA ARG A 438 33.24 -18.35 3.80
C ARG A 438 33.14 -19.79 3.30
N SER A 439 32.63 -20.71 4.14
CA SER A 439 32.45 -22.11 3.75
C SER A 439 31.45 -22.31 2.59
N ARG A 440 30.62 -21.29 2.33
CA ARG A 440 29.56 -21.32 1.30
C ARG A 440 29.75 -20.32 0.17
N GLY A 441 30.83 -19.54 0.18
CA GLY A 441 31.07 -18.49 -0.81
C GLY A 441 30.05 -17.34 -0.76
N ILE A 442 29.44 -17.09 0.41
CA ILE A 442 28.47 -16.01 0.62
C ILE A 442 29.22 -14.72 0.93
N LYS A 443 28.88 -13.64 0.23
CA LYS A 443 29.41 -12.30 0.49
C LYS A 443 28.65 -11.65 1.64
N ILE A 444 29.39 -11.09 2.60
CA ILE A 444 28.84 -10.17 3.59
C ILE A 444 29.08 -8.76 3.07
N GLU A 445 28.00 -7.99 2.90
CA GLU A 445 28.11 -6.55 2.66
C GLU A 445 28.23 -5.85 4.01
N GLY A 446 29.36 -5.16 4.18
CA GLY A 446 29.83 -4.47 5.38
C GLY A 446 29.66 -2.96 5.32
#